data_AF-A0AAU2Y9H3-F1
#
_entry.id   AF-A0AAU2Y9H3-F1
#
_cell.length_a   1.000
_cell.length_b   1.000
_cell.length_c   1.000
_cell.angle_alpha   90.00
_cell.angle_beta   90.00
_cell.angle_gamma   90.00
#
_symmetry.space_group_name_H-M   'P 1'
#
loop_
_entity.id
_entity.type
_entity.pdbx_description
1 polymer ?
#
loop_
_entity_poly.entity_id
_entity_poly.type
_entity_poly.pdbx_seq_one_letter_code
_entity_poly.pdbx_strand_id
1 'polypeptide(L)'
;MEAQSQPAENPFTPHPITLEIISNRRTQRGQLNYAVPDVLQLQKRIRRYNADHDVPHGDIVALALDTWLRAKGYPPNLTSPNTEAR
;
A
#
# COMPACT_ATOMS: atom_id res chain seq x y z
N MET A 1 -1.50 -25.30 -27.39
CA MET A 1 -0.86 -24.85 -26.14
C MET A 1 -1.54 -23.55 -25.76
N GLU A 2 -2.59 -23.64 -24.95
CA GLU A 2 -3.29 -22.46 -24.45
C GLU A 2 -2.45 -21.92 -23.29
N ALA A 3 -1.81 -20.77 -23.52
CA ALA A 3 -1.14 -20.04 -22.45
C ALA A 3 -2.22 -19.62 -21.45
N GLN A 4 -2.34 -20.36 -20.35
CA GLN A 4 -3.19 -19.97 -19.22
C GLN A 4 -2.69 -18.59 -18.75
N SER A 5 -3.39 -17.54 -19.16
CA SER A 5 -3.19 -16.20 -18.64
C SER A 5 -3.43 -16.30 -17.14
N GLN A 6 -2.36 -16.16 -16.34
CA GLN A 6 -2.48 -16.02 -14.90
C GLN A 6 -3.52 -14.91 -14.64
N PRO A 7 -4.49 -15.10 -13.72
CA PRO A 7 -5.44 -14.06 -13.41
C PRO A 7 -4.65 -12.82 -13.03
N ALA A 8 -4.88 -11.72 -13.77
CA ALA A 8 -4.20 -10.47 -13.53
C ALA A 8 -4.36 -10.13 -12.05
N GLU A 9 -3.26 -10.20 -11.31
CA GLU A 9 -3.23 -9.91 -9.89
C GLU A 9 -3.85 -8.53 -9.70
N ASN A 10 -4.91 -8.43 -8.89
CA ASN A 10 -5.63 -7.18 -8.75
C ASN A 10 -4.61 -6.11 -8.29
N PRO A 11 -4.40 -5.03 -9.07
CA PRO A 11 -3.38 -4.03 -8.77
C PRO A 11 -3.68 -3.25 -7.47
N PHE A 12 -4.82 -3.52 -6.83
CA PHE A 12 -5.24 -2.97 -5.55
C PHE A 12 -5.14 -3.97 -4.39
N THR A 13 -4.63 -5.19 -4.60
CA THR A 13 -4.37 -6.13 -3.51
C THR A 13 -3.16 -5.64 -2.71
N PRO A 14 -3.31 -5.33 -1.40
CA PRO A 14 -2.18 -4.93 -0.58
C PRO A 14 -1.17 -6.06 -0.45
N HIS A 15 0.12 -5.71 -0.47
CA HIS A 15 1.18 -6.69 -0.29
C HIS A 15 1.17 -7.25 1.15
N PRO A 16 1.38 -8.56 1.37
CA PRO A 16 1.35 -9.16 2.72
C PRO A 16 2.29 -8.50 3.73
N ILE A 17 3.52 -8.16 3.32
CA ILE A 17 4.47 -7.41 4.18
C ILE A 17 3.88 -6.07 4.63
N THR A 18 3.15 -5.37 3.76
CA THR A 18 2.55 -4.07 4.08
C THR A 18 1.45 -4.23 5.13
N LEU A 19 0.65 -5.29 5.02
CA LEU A 19 -0.37 -5.63 6.02
C LEU A 19 0.27 -5.97 7.38
N GLU A 20 1.37 -6.74 7.38
CA GLU A 20 2.11 -7.07 8.59
C GLU A 20 2.67 -5.82 9.29
N ILE A 21 3.34 -4.94 8.55
CA ILE A 21 3.92 -3.69 9.07
C ILE A 21 2.83 -2.78 9.67
N ILE A 22 1.70 -2.66 9.00
CA ILE A 22 0.58 -1.80 9.43
C ILE A 22 -0.13 -2.37 10.67
N SER A 23 -0.24 -3.70 10.76
CA SER A 23 -0.84 -4.36 11.93
C SER A 23 -0.04 -4.11 13.22
N ASN A 24 1.26 -3.84 13.10
CA ASN A 24 2.12 -3.56 14.22
C ASN A 24 1.98 -2.11 14.71
N ARG A 25 1.31 -1.94 15.85
CA ARG A 25 1.08 -0.62 16.50
C ARG A 25 2.36 0.10 16.93
N ARG A 26 3.49 -0.58 17.04
CA ARG A 26 4.78 -0.01 17.48
C ARG A 26 5.70 0.38 16.32
N THR A 27 5.28 0.21 15.07
CA THR A 27 6.04 0.62 13.90
C THR A 27 6.31 2.13 13.96
N GLN A 28 7.58 2.53 13.81
CA GLN A 28 7.96 3.93 13.70
C GLN A 28 7.39 4.52 12.40
N ARG A 29 6.78 5.71 12.48
CA ARG A 29 6.11 6.35 11.34
C ARG A 29 6.80 7.66 10.99
N GLY A 30 7.29 7.76 9.76
CA GLY A 30 7.74 9.02 9.15
C GLY A 30 6.57 9.84 8.62
N GLN A 31 6.70 11.17 8.62
CA GLN A 31 5.75 12.06 7.97
C GLN A 31 6.11 12.25 6.49
N LEU A 32 5.13 12.17 5.60
CA LEU A 32 5.27 12.55 4.20
C LEU A 32 4.71 13.96 4.02
N ASN A 33 5.56 14.90 3.57
CA ASN A 33 5.19 16.30 3.38
C ASN A 33 5.03 16.61 1.90
N TYR A 34 3.82 16.41 1.36
CA TYR A 34 3.49 16.72 -0.03
C TYR A 34 2.16 17.47 -0.13
N ALA A 35 2.12 18.47 -1.02
CA ALA A 35 0.87 19.11 -1.41
C ALA A 35 0.12 18.23 -2.41
N VAL A 36 -1.20 18.09 -2.23
CA VAL A 36 -2.09 17.35 -3.13
C VAL A 36 -3.17 18.28 -3.68
N PRO A 37 -3.67 18.07 -4.91
CA PRO A 37 -4.74 18.91 -5.45
C PRO A 37 -6.04 18.81 -4.64
N ASP A 38 -6.54 19.95 -4.15
CA ASP A 38 -7.75 20.01 -3.31
C ASP A 38 -9.02 19.50 -4.02
N VAL A 39 -9.07 19.64 -5.35
CA VAL A 39 -10.19 19.16 -6.19
C VAL A 39 -10.40 17.65 -6.06
N LEU A 40 -9.36 16.87 -5.71
CA LEU A 40 -9.46 15.44 -5.49
C LEU A 40 -10.10 15.08 -4.14
N GLN A 41 -10.24 16.06 -3.24
CA GLN A 41 -10.85 15.94 -1.92
C GLN A 41 -10.31 14.75 -1.11
N LEU A 42 -9.02 14.44 -1.22
CA LEU A 42 -8.41 13.24 -0.62
C LEU A 42 -8.61 13.20 0.89
N GLN A 43 -8.44 14.32 1.58
CA GLN A 43 -8.68 14.40 3.03
C GLN A 43 -10.12 14.03 3.42
N LYS A 44 -11.12 14.49 2.66
CA LYS A 44 -12.53 14.17 2.92
C LYS A 44 -12.82 12.68 2.71
N ARG A 45 -12.28 12.12 1.62
CA ARG A 45 -12.43 10.69 1.29
C ARG A 45 -11.77 9.79 2.35
N ILE A 46 -10.57 10.14 2.80
CA ILE A 46 -9.84 9.43 3.85
C ILE A 46 -10.63 9.45 5.16
N ARG A 47 -11.14 10.63 5.57
CA ARG A 47 -11.98 10.76 6.78
C ARG A 47 -13.24 9.90 6.70
N ARG A 48 -13.91 9.90 5.55
CA ARG A 48 -15.13 9.10 5.36
C ARG A 48 -14.84 7.60 5.40
N TYR A 49 -13.78 7.16 4.73
CA TYR A 49 -13.40 5.76 4.72
C TYR A 49 -13.02 5.26 6.13
N ASN A 50 -12.28 6.07 6.90
CA ASN A 50 -12.01 5.78 8.31
C ASN A 50 -13.31 5.63 9.12
N ALA A 51 -14.27 6.54 8.97
CA ALA A 51 -15.55 6.45 9.69
C ALA A 51 -16.36 5.19 9.33
N ASP A 52 -16.29 4.75 8.07
CA ASP A 52 -17.06 3.59 7.60
C ASP A 52 -16.36 2.24 7.91
N HIS A 53 -15.03 2.20 8.08
CA HIS A 53 -14.23 0.96 8.16
C HIS A 53 -13.27 0.87 9.37
N ASP A 54 -13.19 1.90 10.20
CA ASP A 54 -12.27 2.01 11.35
C ASP A 54 -10.77 1.88 11.00
N VAL A 55 -10.40 2.16 9.73
CA VAL A 55 -9.00 2.12 9.28
C VAL A 55 -8.34 3.48 9.55
N PRO A 56 -7.23 3.57 10.30
CA PRO A 56 -6.55 4.84 10.57
C PRO A 56 -6.12 5.58 9.31
N HIS A 57 -6.19 6.92 9.31
CA HIS A 57 -5.84 7.74 8.15
C HIS A 57 -4.44 7.42 7.57
N GLY A 58 -3.45 7.23 8.45
CA GLY A 58 -2.09 6.90 8.04
C GLY A 58 -2.00 5.53 7.36
N ASP A 59 -2.81 4.57 7.78
CA ASP A 59 -2.83 3.21 7.22
C ASP A 59 -3.51 3.19 5.85
N ILE A 60 -4.59 3.98 5.69
CA ILE A 60 -5.23 4.20 4.38
C ILE A 60 -4.20 4.73 3.38
N VAL A 61 -3.41 5.73 3.77
CA VAL A 61 -2.39 6.33 2.91
C VAL A 61 -1.25 5.34 2.63
N ALA A 62 -0.75 4.65 3.65
CA ALA A 62 0.33 3.68 3.50
C ALA A 62 -0.07 2.51 2.59
N LEU A 63 -1.25 1.93 2.78
CA LEU A 63 -1.78 0.85 1.93
C LEU A 63 -1.91 1.30 0.48
N ALA A 64 -2.57 2.43 0.24
CA ALA A 64 -2.83 2.91 -1.11
C ALA A 64 -1.52 3.25 -1.84
N LEU A 65 -0.59 3.94 -1.17
CA LEU A 65 0.67 4.37 -1.78
C LEU A 65 1.61 3.18 -2.03
N ASP A 66 1.78 2.28 -1.07
CA ASP A 66 2.65 1.11 -1.23
C ASP A 66 2.12 0.17 -2.31
N THR A 67 0.80 -0.10 -2.32
CA THR A 67 0.17 -0.93 -3.36
C THR A 67 0.37 -0.32 -4.74
N TRP A 68 0.16 1.00 -4.89
CA TRP A 68 0.38 1.70 -6.15
C TRP A 68 1.84 1.65 -6.61
N LEU A 69 2.80 1.88 -5.70
CA LEU A 69 4.23 1.84 -6.02
C LEU A 69 4.68 0.43 -6.44
N ARG A 70 4.22 -0.61 -5.73
CA ARG A 70 4.52 -2.01 -6.07
C ARG A 70 3.90 -2.43 -7.39
N ALA A 71 2.66 -2.01 -7.68
CA ALA A 71 2.04 -2.24 -8.99
C ALA A 71 2.81 -1.53 -10.13
N LYS A 72 3.58 -0.49 -9.82
CA LYS A 72 4.53 0.17 -10.74
C LYS A 72 5.93 -0.46 -10.75
N GLY A 73 6.16 -1.50 -9.95
CA GLY A 73 7.44 -2.19 -9.84
C GLY A 73 8.46 -1.47 -8.96
N TYR A 74 8.04 -0.64 -7.99
CA TYR A 74 8.95 0.11 -7.13
C TYR A 74 9.02 -0.42 -5.69
N PRO A 75 10.24 -0.40 -5.08
CA PRO A 75 11.51 -0.19 -5.76
C PRO A 75 11.86 -1.42 -6.65
N PRO A 76 12.54 -1.20 -7.79
CA PRO A 76 12.78 -2.26 -8.78
C PRO A 76 13.65 -3.42 -8.27
N ASN A 77 14.40 -3.20 -7.18
CA ASN A 77 15.32 -4.17 -6.59
C ASN A 77 14.89 -4.57 -5.16
N LEU A 78 13.59 -4.60 -4.86
CA LEU A 78 13.15 -5.12 -3.56
C LEU A 78 13.39 -6.64 -3.54
N THR A 79 14.60 -7.06 -3.17
CA THR A 79 14.95 -8.46 -2.98
C THR A 79 13.93 -9.02 -2.00
N SER A 80 13.24 -10.10 -2.39
CA SER A 80 12.38 -10.81 -1.45
C SER A 80 13.22 -11.13 -0.21
N PRO A 81 12.73 -10.91 1.03
CA PRO A 81 13.52 -11.10 2.25
C PRO A 81 13.95 -12.56 2.50
N ASN A 82 13.81 -13.45 1.51
CA ASN A 82 14.12 -14.87 1.59
C ASN A 82 15.32 -15.31 0.71
N THR A 83 16.14 -14.38 0.21
CA THR A 83 17.31 -14.73 -0.62
C THR A 83 18.65 -14.54 0.11
N GLU A 84 18.69 -13.87 1.27
CA GLU A 84 19.94 -13.65 2.03
C GLU A 84 20.03 -14.51 3.31
N ALA A 85 19.65 -15.78 3.21
CA ALA A 85 20.01 -16.79 4.19
C ALA A 85 20.62 -18.00 3.47
N ARG A 86 21.89 -17.88 3.08
CA ARG A 86 22.72 -19.03 2.75
C ARG A 86 24.13 -18.84 3.25
#